data_AF-A0A430HT70-F1
#
_entry.id   AF-A0A430HT70-F1
#
_cell.length_a   1.000
_cell.length_b   1.000
_cell.length_c   1.000
_cell.angle_alpha   90.00
_cell.angle_beta   90.00
_cell.angle_gamma   90.00
#
_symmetry.space_group_name_H-M   'P 1'
#
loop_
_entity.id
_entity.type
_entity.pdbx_description
1 polymer ?
#
loop_
_entity_poly.entity_id
_entity_poly.type
_entity_poly.pdbx_seq_one_letter_code
_entity_poly.pdbx_strand_id
1 'polypeptide(L)'
;MSLLRRLLDLLTPYVDDAAPVAESAIRQFADGHGIVLRDDHVQCLTRFGGGKQGRLRIFRWYEGDFDFELLKSVYLDGHPDMALPAGTSYFGSSLTGDAFCLDLNSGKIFAYDEGIKYGKVHESIDGFLFRCLVSVYAEQAFAGKAVERGLAPESLAAFRSAHAQHRMDEASCFMVRYDDNGSPAILAEYYFIDRQLIALYPDSNSRVTHSGGVLGALPS
;
A
#
# COMPACT_ATOMS: atom_id res chain seq x y z
N MET A 1 -1.77 -4.44 18.69
CA MET A 1 -1.68 -3.40 17.64
C MET A 1 -0.25 -3.37 17.13
N SER A 2 -0.04 -3.66 15.85
CA SER A 2 1.29 -3.72 15.23
C SER A 2 1.96 -2.33 15.19
N LEU A 3 3.28 -2.30 15.03
CA LEU A 3 4.04 -1.07 14.85
C LEU A 3 3.57 -0.31 13.60
N LEU A 4 3.33 -1.04 12.50
CA LEU A 4 2.80 -0.48 11.26
C LEU A 4 1.48 0.24 11.50
N ARG A 5 0.55 -0.37 12.26
CA ARG A 5 -0.73 0.27 12.56
C ARG A 5 -0.56 1.56 13.38
N ARG A 6 0.34 1.58 14.36
CA ARG A 6 0.66 2.80 15.12
C ARG A 6 1.21 3.91 14.22
N LEU A 7 2.09 3.56 13.28
CA LEU A 7 2.62 4.50 12.29
C LEU A 7 1.50 5.06 11.41
N LEU A 8 0.60 4.21 10.92
CA LEU A 8 -0.56 4.63 10.13
C LEU A 8 -1.48 5.58 10.90
N ASP A 9 -1.77 5.27 12.16
CA ASP A 9 -2.61 6.13 13.01
C ASP A 9 -1.97 7.52 13.23
N LEU A 10 -0.63 7.59 13.25
CA LEU A 10 0.10 8.86 13.37
C LEU A 10 0.22 9.63 12.04
N LEU A 11 0.20 8.93 10.90
CA LEU A 11 0.32 9.52 9.56
C LEU A 11 -1.03 9.91 8.94
N THR A 12 -2.10 9.20 9.28
CA THR A 12 -3.46 9.43 8.75
C THR A 12 -3.97 10.85 8.97
N PRO A 13 -3.71 11.54 10.10
CA PRO A 13 -4.16 12.93 10.31
C PRO A 13 -3.61 13.95 9.31
N TYR A 14 -2.54 13.62 8.57
CA TYR A 14 -2.00 14.49 7.51
C TYR A 14 -2.84 14.45 6.22
N VAL A 15 -3.74 13.47 6.07
CA VAL A 15 -4.66 13.35 4.93
C VAL A 15 -5.86 14.27 5.15
N ASP A 16 -5.79 15.47 4.58
CA ASP A 16 -6.80 16.52 4.76
C ASP A 16 -7.84 16.59 3.62
N ASP A 17 -7.59 15.89 2.52
CA ASP A 17 -8.42 15.86 1.32
C ASP A 17 -9.37 14.65 1.24
N ALA A 18 -9.31 13.74 2.21
CA ALA A 18 -10.22 12.60 2.34
C ALA A 18 -11.65 13.01 2.70
N ALA A 19 -12.62 12.39 2.03
CA ALA A 19 -14.04 12.45 2.35
C ALA A 19 -14.50 11.03 2.76
N PRO A 20 -15.00 10.83 3.98
CA PRO A 20 -15.37 9.51 4.44
C PRO A 20 -16.54 8.95 3.62
N VAL A 21 -16.47 7.67 3.29
CA VAL A 21 -17.57 6.93 2.66
C VAL A 21 -18.31 6.16 3.74
N ALA A 22 -19.63 6.22 3.74
CA ALA A 22 -20.43 5.50 4.74
C ALA A 22 -20.23 3.97 4.59
N GLU A 23 -19.83 3.31 5.68
CA GLU A 23 -19.66 1.84 5.70
C GLU A 23 -20.95 1.12 5.24
N SER A 24 -22.13 1.63 5.63
CA SER A 24 -23.40 1.08 5.20
C SER A 24 -23.60 1.14 3.68
N ALA A 25 -23.14 2.21 3.02
CA ALA A 25 -23.23 2.33 1.56
C ALA A 25 -22.30 1.31 0.87
N ILE A 26 -21.09 1.11 1.40
CA ILE A 26 -20.13 0.11 0.90
C ILE A 26 -20.72 -1.29 1.02
N ARG A 27 -21.23 -1.65 2.21
CA ARG A 27 -21.80 -2.98 2.46
C ARG A 27 -23.07 -3.22 1.65
N GLN A 28 -23.99 -2.25 1.57
CA GLN A 28 -25.20 -2.39 0.74
C GLN A 28 -24.87 -2.59 -0.73
N PHE A 29 -23.88 -1.87 -1.27
CA PHE A 29 -23.44 -2.07 -2.64
C PHE A 29 -22.85 -3.48 -2.84
N ALA A 30 -21.99 -3.91 -1.93
CA ALA A 30 -21.36 -5.22 -1.99
C ALA A 30 -22.39 -6.36 -1.94
N ASP A 31 -23.31 -6.31 -0.98
CA ASP A 31 -24.38 -7.30 -0.81
C ASP A 31 -25.30 -7.33 -2.03
N GLY A 32 -25.65 -6.15 -2.58
CA GLY A 32 -26.52 -6.03 -3.76
C GLY A 32 -25.95 -6.62 -5.04
N HIS A 33 -24.62 -6.79 -5.12
CA HIS A 33 -23.92 -7.31 -6.30
C HIS A 33 -23.16 -8.61 -6.01
N GLY A 34 -23.37 -9.23 -4.84
CA GLY A 34 -22.70 -10.48 -4.46
C GLY A 34 -21.18 -10.36 -4.32
N ILE A 35 -20.68 -9.18 -3.97
CA ILE A 35 -19.25 -8.90 -3.83
C ILE A 35 -18.82 -9.24 -2.41
N VAL A 36 -17.79 -10.08 -2.28
CA VAL A 36 -17.16 -10.36 -0.99
C VAL A 36 -16.06 -9.35 -0.74
N LEU A 37 -16.20 -8.56 0.32
CA LEU A 37 -15.17 -7.62 0.79
C LEU A 37 -14.66 -8.04 2.16
N ARG A 38 -13.34 -7.94 2.35
CA ARG A 38 -12.71 -8.08 3.67
C ARG A 38 -12.98 -6.83 4.51
N ASP A 39 -12.99 -6.99 5.84
CA ASP A 39 -13.23 -5.86 6.76
C ASP A 39 -12.13 -4.78 6.68
N ASP A 40 -10.87 -5.17 6.46
CA ASP A 40 -9.77 -4.22 6.26
C ASP A 40 -9.93 -3.40 4.98
N HIS A 41 -10.47 -4.01 3.92
CA HIS A 41 -10.82 -3.31 2.69
C HIS A 41 -11.98 -2.32 2.90
N VAL A 42 -13.05 -2.74 3.60
CA VAL A 42 -14.17 -1.86 3.97
C VAL A 42 -13.68 -0.67 4.80
N GLN A 43 -12.78 -0.90 5.77
CA GLN A 43 -12.19 0.17 6.58
C GLN A 43 -11.34 1.14 5.74
N CYS A 44 -10.59 0.62 4.77
CA CYS A 44 -9.82 1.43 3.83
C CYS A 44 -10.74 2.34 3.01
N LEU A 45 -11.79 1.78 2.40
CA LEU A 45 -12.77 2.54 1.62
C LEU A 45 -13.54 3.56 2.48
N THR A 46 -13.88 3.20 3.72
CA THR A 46 -14.57 4.11 4.65
C THR A 46 -13.73 5.37 4.92
N ARG A 47 -12.40 5.21 5.04
CA ARG A 47 -11.49 6.31 5.38
C ARG A 47 -10.96 7.06 4.17
N PHE A 48 -10.66 6.35 3.09
CA PHE A 48 -9.91 6.85 1.93
C PHE A 48 -10.59 6.55 0.59
N GLY A 49 -11.81 6.00 0.60
CA GLY A 49 -12.57 5.66 -0.61
C GLY A 49 -13.29 6.84 -1.25
N GLY A 50 -13.07 8.06 -0.78
CA GLY A 50 -13.66 9.27 -1.35
C GLY A 50 -12.77 10.48 -1.09
N GLY A 51 -12.75 11.43 -2.01
CA GLY A 51 -11.99 12.68 -1.87
C GLY A 51 -12.84 13.93 -2.04
N LYS A 52 -12.53 14.97 -1.27
CA LYS A 52 -13.29 16.23 -1.23
C LYS A 52 -13.28 16.97 -2.57
N GLN A 53 -12.21 16.82 -3.35
CA GLN A 53 -11.98 17.52 -4.61
C GLN A 53 -11.42 16.59 -5.69
N GLY A 54 -11.89 15.34 -5.72
CA GLY A 54 -11.40 14.30 -6.62
C GLY A 54 -10.39 13.37 -5.96
N ARG A 55 -9.48 12.80 -6.75
CA ARG A 55 -8.50 11.79 -6.31
C ARG A 55 -7.64 12.28 -5.13
N LEU A 56 -7.52 11.43 -4.12
CA LEU A 56 -6.70 11.70 -2.94
C LEU A 56 -5.22 11.85 -3.29
N ARG A 57 -4.58 12.85 -2.66
CA ARG A 57 -3.14 13.12 -2.83
C ARG A 57 -2.27 11.94 -2.45
N ILE A 58 -2.67 11.13 -1.47
CA ILE A 58 -1.92 9.95 -1.03
C ILE A 58 -1.75 8.90 -2.13
N PHE A 59 -2.68 8.82 -3.08
CA PHE A 59 -2.63 7.85 -4.18
C PHE A 59 -1.83 8.33 -5.39
N ARG A 60 -1.31 9.57 -5.37
CA ARG A 60 -0.51 10.13 -6.48
C ARG A 60 0.72 9.31 -6.81
N TRP A 61 1.34 8.64 -5.83
CA TRP A 61 2.52 7.82 -6.09
C TRP A 61 2.22 6.62 -7.00
N TYR A 62 1.03 6.03 -6.84
CA TYR A 62 0.53 4.98 -7.74
C TYR A 62 0.01 5.53 -9.06
N GLU A 63 -0.09 6.86 -9.18
CA GLU A 63 -0.88 7.53 -10.20
C GLU A 63 -2.24 6.85 -10.36
N GLY A 64 -2.87 6.39 -9.28
CA GLY A 64 -3.98 5.44 -9.35
C GLY A 64 -5.21 5.90 -8.59
N ASP A 65 -6.30 5.19 -8.84
CA ASP A 65 -7.60 5.38 -8.23
C ASP A 65 -7.92 4.13 -7.39
N PHE A 66 -8.21 4.36 -6.11
CA PHE A 66 -8.48 3.34 -5.09
C PHE A 66 -9.74 3.72 -4.31
N ASP A 67 -10.66 4.39 -4.99
CA ASP A 67 -11.87 4.95 -4.41
C ASP A 67 -13.09 4.05 -4.64
N PHE A 68 -14.15 4.35 -3.90
CA PHE A 68 -15.37 3.57 -3.92
C PHE A 68 -16.18 3.76 -5.21
N GLU A 69 -16.05 4.90 -5.89
CA GLU A 69 -16.74 5.12 -7.17
C GLU A 69 -16.16 4.22 -8.27
N LEU A 70 -14.83 4.11 -8.34
CA LEU A 70 -14.17 3.20 -9.26
C LEU A 70 -14.47 1.74 -8.95
N LEU A 71 -14.50 1.36 -7.66
CA LEU A 71 -14.94 0.02 -7.28
C LEU A 71 -16.33 -0.27 -7.84
N LYS A 72 -17.29 0.66 -7.73
CA LYS A 72 -18.63 0.47 -8.28
C LYS A 72 -18.62 0.33 -9.80
N SER A 73 -17.90 1.19 -10.52
CA SER A 73 -17.90 1.15 -11.99
C SER A 73 -17.40 -0.19 -12.51
N VAL A 74 -16.33 -0.75 -11.93
CA VAL A 74 -15.79 -2.06 -12.31
C VAL A 74 -16.83 -3.17 -12.22
N TYR A 75 -17.65 -3.21 -11.16
CA TYR A 75 -18.68 -4.24 -11.00
C TYR A 75 -19.98 -3.96 -11.78
N LEU A 76 -20.30 -2.69 -12.06
CA LEU A 76 -21.51 -2.32 -12.78
C LEU A 76 -21.36 -2.43 -14.30
N ASP A 77 -20.19 -2.06 -14.82
CA ASP A 77 -19.94 -1.97 -16.25
C ASP A 77 -19.62 -3.34 -16.88
N GLY A 78 -19.34 -4.35 -16.04
CA GLY A 78 -19.26 -5.75 -16.48
C GLY A 78 -18.13 -6.02 -17.47
N HIS A 79 -16.98 -5.37 -17.29
CA HIS A 79 -15.78 -5.46 -18.12
C HIS A 79 -15.19 -6.89 -18.11
N PRO A 80 -15.38 -7.69 -19.19
CA PRO A 80 -14.89 -9.07 -19.24
C PRO A 80 -13.36 -9.14 -19.32
N ASP A 81 -12.74 -8.09 -19.85
CA ASP A 81 -11.30 -7.82 -19.86
C ASP A 81 -10.74 -7.54 -18.45
N MET A 82 -11.56 -6.99 -17.56
CA MET A 82 -11.20 -6.75 -16.15
C MET A 82 -11.70 -7.87 -15.24
N ALA A 83 -11.94 -9.07 -15.78
CA ALA A 83 -12.37 -10.23 -15.00
C ALA A 83 -11.46 -10.42 -13.78
N LEU A 84 -12.06 -10.56 -12.60
CA LEU A 84 -11.32 -10.74 -11.36
C LEU A 84 -10.83 -12.19 -11.23
N PRO A 85 -9.58 -12.40 -10.79
CA PRO A 85 -9.12 -13.73 -10.42
C PRO A 85 -9.98 -14.35 -9.32
N ALA A 86 -10.17 -15.67 -9.38
CA ALA A 86 -10.97 -16.40 -8.40
C ALA A 86 -10.45 -16.17 -6.96
N GLY A 87 -11.38 -15.97 -6.02
CA GLY A 87 -11.06 -15.75 -4.60
C GLY A 87 -10.47 -14.37 -4.30
N THR A 88 -10.66 -13.39 -5.18
CA THR A 88 -10.20 -12.01 -5.00
C THR A 88 -11.35 -11.00 -5.10
N SER A 89 -11.11 -9.78 -4.62
CA SER A 89 -11.95 -8.61 -4.89
C SER A 89 -11.13 -7.53 -5.58
N TYR A 90 -11.76 -6.70 -6.43
CA TYR A 90 -11.11 -5.50 -6.95
C TYR A 90 -10.58 -4.61 -5.82
N PHE A 91 -9.39 -4.02 -5.99
CA PHE A 91 -8.76 -3.12 -5.01
C PHE A 91 -8.50 -1.71 -5.56
N GLY A 92 -8.20 -1.58 -6.85
CA GLY A 92 -7.93 -0.30 -7.50
C GLY A 92 -7.15 -0.48 -8.80
N SER A 93 -6.79 0.62 -9.44
CA SER A 93 -5.96 0.60 -10.65
C SER A 93 -5.05 1.82 -10.75
N SER A 94 -3.95 1.70 -11.47
CA SER A 94 -3.10 2.83 -11.87
C SER A 94 -3.62 3.50 -13.15
N LEU A 95 -3.23 4.76 -13.39
CA LEU A 95 -3.49 5.45 -14.65
C LEU A 95 -2.72 4.87 -15.84
N THR A 96 -1.70 4.05 -15.58
CA THR A 96 -0.94 3.33 -16.62
C THR A 96 -1.64 2.05 -17.09
N GLY A 97 -2.80 1.73 -16.52
CA GLY A 97 -3.62 0.57 -16.89
C GLY A 97 -3.39 -0.66 -16.03
N ASP A 98 -2.60 -0.57 -14.95
CA ASP A 98 -2.40 -1.70 -14.06
C ASP A 98 -3.61 -1.89 -13.15
N ALA A 99 -4.17 -3.10 -13.09
CA ALA A 99 -5.26 -3.44 -12.20
C ALA A 99 -4.77 -4.22 -10.98
N PHE A 100 -5.34 -3.92 -9.81
CA PHE A 100 -4.99 -4.56 -8.55
C PHE A 100 -6.18 -5.28 -7.93
N CYS A 101 -5.94 -6.50 -7.46
CA CYS A 101 -6.91 -7.29 -6.72
C CYS A 101 -6.39 -7.63 -5.32
N LEU A 102 -7.33 -7.78 -4.39
CA LEU A 102 -7.11 -8.17 -3.01
C LEU A 102 -7.47 -9.65 -2.85
N ASP A 103 -6.52 -10.47 -2.44
CA ASP A 103 -6.75 -11.88 -2.15
C ASP A 103 -7.55 -12.04 -0.86
N LEU A 104 -8.73 -12.65 -0.95
CA LEU A 104 -9.69 -12.68 0.17
C LEU A 104 -9.15 -13.49 1.36
N ASN A 105 -8.33 -14.50 1.10
CA ASN A 105 -7.76 -15.36 2.13
C ASN A 105 -6.57 -14.70 2.83
N SER A 106 -5.60 -14.22 2.05
CA SER A 106 -4.33 -13.71 2.59
C SER A 106 -4.32 -12.22 2.90
N GLY A 107 -5.21 -11.41 2.30
CA GLY A 107 -5.20 -9.95 2.42
C GLY A 107 -4.07 -9.26 1.64
N LYS A 108 -3.35 -10.01 0.81
CA LYS A 108 -2.27 -9.50 -0.04
C LYS A 108 -2.85 -8.87 -1.30
N ILE A 109 -2.16 -7.86 -1.82
CA ILE A 109 -2.56 -7.15 -3.04
C ILE A 109 -1.68 -7.65 -4.19
N PHE A 110 -2.30 -7.98 -5.31
CA PHE A 110 -1.65 -8.51 -6.50
C PHE A 110 -2.00 -7.67 -7.72
N ALA A 111 -1.10 -7.63 -8.69
CA ALA A 111 -1.45 -7.23 -10.04
C ALA A 111 -2.30 -8.33 -10.69
N TYR A 112 -3.24 -7.95 -11.54
CA TYR A 112 -4.03 -8.90 -12.31
C TYR A 112 -4.36 -8.36 -13.70
N ASP A 113 -4.64 -9.27 -14.62
CA ASP A 113 -5.13 -8.98 -15.98
C ASP A 113 -5.93 -10.18 -16.49
N GLU A 114 -7.03 -9.95 -17.22
CA GLU A 114 -7.88 -10.98 -17.84
C GLU A 114 -8.22 -12.19 -16.92
N GLY A 115 -8.51 -11.97 -15.64
CA GLY A 115 -8.82 -13.05 -14.68
C GLY A 115 -7.61 -13.81 -14.13
N ILE A 116 -6.40 -13.41 -14.51
CA ILE A 116 -5.14 -14.03 -14.08
C ILE A 116 -4.46 -13.14 -13.05
N LYS A 117 -4.04 -13.75 -11.94
CA LYS A 117 -3.31 -13.10 -10.84
C LYS A 117 -1.81 -13.20 -11.10
N TYR A 118 -1.11 -12.07 -11.09
CA TYR A 118 0.33 -11.96 -11.31
C TYR A 118 1.08 -11.64 -10.00
N GLY A 119 2.23 -10.97 -10.10
CA GLY A 119 3.10 -10.65 -8.99
C GLY A 119 2.37 -9.92 -7.86
N LYS A 120 2.67 -10.34 -6.63
CA LYS A 120 2.27 -9.63 -5.41
C LYS A 120 2.85 -8.22 -5.44
N VAL A 121 2.05 -7.22 -5.10
CA VAL A 121 2.44 -5.80 -5.04
C VAL A 121 2.63 -5.35 -3.60
N HIS A 122 1.79 -5.82 -2.67
CA HIS A 122 1.90 -5.56 -1.23
C HIS A 122 1.55 -6.78 -0.39
N GLU A 123 2.15 -6.85 0.79
CA GLU A 123 1.78 -7.86 1.80
C GLU A 123 0.43 -7.57 2.47
N SER A 124 -0.02 -6.31 2.49
CA SER A 124 -1.26 -5.90 3.16
C SER A 124 -1.77 -4.53 2.69
N ILE A 125 -3.04 -4.23 2.98
CA ILE A 125 -3.63 -2.89 2.80
C ILE A 125 -2.91 -1.85 3.67
N ASP A 126 -2.55 -2.21 4.90
CA ASP A 126 -1.81 -1.32 5.81
C ASP A 126 -0.42 -0.97 5.23
N GLY A 127 0.26 -1.95 4.61
CA GLY A 127 1.52 -1.71 3.91
C GLY A 127 1.38 -0.81 2.69
N PHE A 128 0.33 -1.02 1.90
CA PHE A 128 -0.04 -0.13 0.79
C PHE A 128 -0.27 1.31 1.28
N LEU A 129 -1.12 1.50 2.30
CA LEU A 129 -1.41 2.82 2.86
C LEU A 129 -0.16 3.49 3.42
N PHE A 130 0.70 2.73 4.09
CA PHE A 130 1.93 3.25 4.64
C PHE A 130 2.88 3.76 3.55
N ARG A 131 3.02 2.99 2.46
CA ARG A 131 3.79 3.41 1.29
C ARG A 131 3.26 4.72 0.72
N CYS A 132 1.94 4.82 0.52
CA CYS A 132 1.27 6.02 0.01
C CYS A 132 1.51 7.24 0.92
N LEU A 133 1.31 7.07 2.24
CA LEU A 133 1.47 8.13 3.23
C LEU A 133 2.90 8.63 3.33
N VAL A 134 3.88 7.74 3.45
CA VAL A 134 5.31 8.13 3.55
C VAL A 134 5.77 8.83 2.27
N SER A 135 5.29 8.39 1.11
CA SER A 135 5.69 9.00 -0.18
C SER A 135 5.23 10.44 -0.33
N VAL A 136 4.13 10.82 0.35
CA VAL A 136 3.53 12.17 0.23
C VAL A 136 3.85 13.05 1.43
N TYR A 137 3.87 12.49 2.64
CA TYR A 137 3.93 13.25 3.89
C TYR A 137 5.22 13.12 4.68
N ALA A 138 6.26 12.47 4.13
CA ALA A 138 7.51 12.28 4.87
C ALA A 138 8.12 13.60 5.39
N GLU A 139 8.11 14.67 4.60
CA GLU A 139 8.70 15.95 4.97
C GLU A 139 7.88 16.69 6.06
N GLN A 140 6.58 16.42 6.16
CA GLN A 140 5.72 16.98 7.22
C GLN A 140 5.75 16.12 8.49
N ALA A 141 5.80 14.80 8.34
CA ALA A 141 5.66 13.85 9.45
C ALA A 141 6.97 13.62 10.22
N PHE A 142 8.12 13.78 9.57
CA PHE A 142 9.44 13.49 10.14
C PHE A 142 10.27 14.77 10.28
N ALA A 143 11.10 14.83 11.32
CA ALA A 143 11.95 16.00 11.57
C ALA A 143 13.31 15.91 10.85
N GLY A 144 13.74 14.70 10.51
CA GLY A 144 15.02 14.45 9.85
C GLY A 144 14.89 13.41 8.74
N LYS A 145 15.73 13.57 7.71
CA LYS A 145 15.86 12.66 6.58
C LYS A 145 17.32 12.58 6.15
N ALA A 146 17.87 11.38 6.16
CA ALA A 146 19.17 11.07 5.57
C ALA A 146 18.97 10.15 4.37
N VAL A 147 19.70 10.39 3.29
CA VAL A 147 19.62 9.59 2.06
C VAL A 147 21.02 9.15 1.66
N GLU A 148 21.20 7.84 1.56
CA GLU A 148 22.41 7.21 1.06
C GLU A 148 22.10 6.54 -0.28
N ARG A 149 22.88 6.85 -1.31
CA ARG A 149 22.69 6.37 -2.69
C ARG A 149 23.94 5.67 -3.18
N GLY A 150 23.79 4.77 -4.14
CA GLY A 150 24.92 4.05 -4.73
C GLY A 150 25.60 3.10 -3.73
N LEU A 151 24.82 2.56 -2.79
CA LEU A 151 25.30 1.56 -1.86
C LEU A 151 25.67 0.29 -2.63
N ALA A 152 26.78 -0.35 -2.26
CA ALA A 152 27.13 -1.63 -2.84
C ALA A 152 26.06 -2.68 -2.47
N PRO A 153 25.66 -3.59 -3.38
CA PRO A 153 24.66 -4.62 -3.09
C PRO A 153 24.97 -5.44 -1.82
N GLU A 154 26.25 -5.69 -1.55
CA GLU A 154 26.73 -6.40 -0.36
C GLU A 154 26.46 -5.61 0.92
N SER A 155 26.49 -4.27 0.86
CA SER A 155 26.16 -3.41 2.00
C SER A 155 24.67 -3.49 2.34
N LEU A 156 23.81 -3.55 1.33
CA LEU A 156 22.37 -3.76 1.54
C LEU A 156 22.09 -5.16 2.09
N ALA A 157 22.74 -6.19 1.55
CA ALA A 157 22.60 -7.56 2.04
C ALA A 157 23.08 -7.68 3.50
N ALA A 158 24.21 -7.06 3.84
CA ALA A 158 24.72 -7.02 5.21
C ALA A 158 23.74 -6.32 6.16
N PHE A 159 23.18 -5.17 5.76
CA PHE A 159 22.17 -4.46 6.56
C PHE A 159 20.93 -5.33 6.79
N ARG A 160 20.38 -5.97 5.75
CA ARG A 160 19.23 -6.86 5.86
C ARG A 160 19.48 -8.00 6.84
N SER A 161 20.65 -8.63 6.74
CA SER A 161 21.05 -9.74 7.62
C SER A 161 21.18 -9.27 9.07
N ALA A 162 21.86 -8.13 9.30
CA ALA A 162 22.09 -7.58 10.63
C ALA A 162 20.82 -7.10 11.34
N HIS A 163 19.77 -6.73 10.59
CA HIS A 163 18.56 -6.12 11.12
C HIS A 163 17.27 -6.87 10.77
N ALA A 164 17.36 -8.16 10.43
CA ALA A 164 16.21 -8.96 10.00
C ALA A 164 15.03 -8.92 10.99
N GLN A 165 15.32 -8.95 12.29
CA GLN A 165 14.30 -8.89 13.36
C GLN A 165 13.55 -7.55 13.46
N HIS A 166 14.09 -6.48 12.86
CA HIS A 166 13.50 -5.14 12.88
C HIS A 166 12.69 -4.83 11.62
N ARG A 167 12.62 -5.80 10.69
CA ARG A 167 11.90 -5.65 9.44
C ARG A 167 10.39 -5.59 9.70
N MET A 168 9.74 -4.64 9.05
CA MET A 168 8.29 -4.52 9.01
C MET A 168 7.77 -5.26 7.77
N ASP A 169 7.67 -6.58 7.85
CA ASP A 169 7.32 -7.43 6.68
C ASP A 169 6.02 -6.97 6.00
N GLU A 170 4.98 -6.70 6.79
CA GLU A 170 3.65 -6.23 6.33
C GLU A 170 3.70 -4.93 5.50
N ALA A 171 4.75 -4.13 5.63
CA ALA A 171 4.95 -2.88 4.90
C ALA A 171 5.75 -3.04 3.59
N SER A 172 6.22 -4.26 3.28
CA SER A 172 7.03 -4.50 2.09
C SER A 172 6.22 -4.28 0.80
N CYS A 173 6.84 -3.57 -0.15
CA CYS A 173 6.28 -3.27 -1.46
C CYS A 173 7.15 -3.90 -2.54
N PHE A 174 6.51 -4.41 -3.58
CA PHE A 174 7.15 -5.13 -4.66
C PHE A 174 6.91 -4.42 -5.99
N MET A 175 7.80 -4.66 -6.95
CA MET A 175 7.65 -4.20 -8.33
C MET A 175 6.45 -4.88 -8.98
N VAL A 176 5.58 -4.09 -9.60
CA VAL A 176 4.50 -4.61 -10.44
C VAL A 176 5.12 -5.37 -11.61
N ARG A 177 4.65 -6.60 -11.84
CA ARG A 177 5.09 -7.45 -12.94
C ARG A 177 3.95 -8.32 -13.43
N TYR A 178 3.89 -8.48 -14.74
CA TYR A 178 2.94 -9.32 -15.49
C TYR A 178 3.62 -10.55 -16.11
N ASP A 179 4.77 -10.97 -15.57
CA ASP A 179 5.42 -12.22 -15.94
C ASP A 179 5.15 -13.31 -14.89
N ASP A 180 4.88 -14.54 -15.35
CA ASP A 180 4.61 -15.71 -14.49
C ASP A 180 5.84 -16.21 -13.71
N ASN A 181 7.00 -15.55 -13.85
CA ASN A 181 8.28 -16.05 -13.39
C ASN A 181 8.72 -15.44 -12.05
N GLY A 182 8.17 -16.01 -10.97
CA GLY A 182 8.83 -16.01 -9.65
C GLY A 182 8.35 -14.97 -8.65
N SER A 183 9.15 -14.80 -7.58
CA SER A 183 8.87 -13.81 -6.53
C SER A 183 9.19 -12.41 -7.07
N PRO A 184 8.24 -11.46 -7.05
CA PRO A 184 8.46 -10.14 -7.61
C PRO A 184 9.63 -9.44 -6.90
N ALA A 185 10.39 -8.65 -7.66
CA ALA A 185 11.50 -7.90 -7.11
C ALA A 185 11.00 -6.94 -6.02
N ILE A 186 11.73 -6.85 -4.92
CA ILE A 186 11.37 -5.95 -3.82
C ILE A 186 11.66 -4.52 -4.25
N LEU A 187 10.63 -3.68 -4.27
CA LEU A 187 10.76 -2.26 -4.54
C LEU A 187 11.21 -1.50 -3.30
N ALA A 188 10.58 -1.79 -2.16
CA ALA A 188 10.90 -1.16 -0.89
C ALA A 188 10.69 -2.11 0.30
N GLU A 189 11.63 -2.06 1.25
CA GLU A 189 11.52 -2.70 2.55
C GLU A 189 11.64 -1.65 3.64
N TYR A 190 10.95 -1.87 4.75
CA TYR A 190 10.94 -0.95 5.87
C TYR A 190 11.43 -1.63 7.14
N TYR A 191 12.22 -0.88 7.91
CA TYR A 191 12.79 -1.29 9.18
C TYR A 191 12.54 -0.19 10.19
N PHE A 192 12.32 -0.58 11.45
CA PHE A 192 12.23 0.37 12.55
C PHE A 192 13.27 0.05 13.61
N ILE A 193 14.25 0.94 13.75
CA ILE A 193 15.44 0.74 14.57
C ILE A 193 15.70 2.03 15.34
N ASP A 194 15.81 1.96 16.67
CA ASP A 194 16.16 3.10 17.53
C ASP A 194 15.33 4.37 17.24
N ARG A 195 14.01 4.19 17.06
CA ARG A 195 13.05 5.25 16.68
C ARG A 195 13.33 5.93 15.34
N GLN A 196 13.99 5.22 14.44
CA GLN A 196 14.19 5.62 13.05
C GLN A 196 13.41 4.69 12.15
N LEU A 197 12.76 5.28 11.14
CA LEU A 197 12.15 4.53 10.05
C LEU A 197 13.17 4.48 8.91
N ILE A 198 13.62 3.29 8.56
CA ILE A 198 14.60 3.07 7.49
C ILE A 198 13.89 2.38 6.34
N ALA A 199 13.95 2.98 5.16
CA ALA A 199 13.48 2.41 3.91
C ALA A 199 14.69 1.98 3.06
N LEU A 200 14.73 0.71 2.66
CA LEU A 200 15.69 0.19 1.69
C LEU A 200 15.04 0.11 0.32
N TYR A 201 15.76 0.55 -0.71
CA TYR A 201 15.36 0.50 -2.10
C TYR A 201 16.41 -0.27 -2.90
N PRO A 202 16.24 -1.59 -3.03
CA PRO A 202 17.26 -2.46 -3.61
C PRO A 202 17.57 -2.12 -5.07
N ASP A 203 16.54 -1.83 -5.86
CA ASP A 203 16.67 -1.50 -7.29
C ASP A 203 17.50 -0.24 -7.54
N SER A 204 17.36 0.78 -6.68
CA SER A 204 18.12 2.03 -6.78
C SER A 204 19.39 2.06 -5.93
N ASN A 205 19.73 0.94 -5.29
CA ASN A 205 20.83 0.82 -4.35
C ASN A 205 20.86 1.96 -3.31
N SER A 206 19.71 2.25 -2.70
CA SER A 206 19.59 3.37 -1.77
C SER A 206 18.94 3.00 -0.44
N ARG A 207 19.31 3.77 0.59
CA ARG A 207 18.75 3.72 1.94
C ARG A 207 18.29 5.12 2.31
N VAL A 208 17.07 5.22 2.83
CA VAL A 208 16.51 6.46 3.36
C VAL A 208 16.19 6.25 4.82
N THR A 209 16.70 7.13 5.67
CA THR A 209 16.45 7.09 7.12
C THR A 209 15.67 8.33 7.51
N HIS A 210 14.48 8.12 8.08
CA HIS A 210 13.65 9.14 8.68
C HIS A 210 13.80 9.12 10.20
N SER A 211 13.86 10.30 10.81
CA SER A 211 14.04 10.45 12.26
C SER A 211 13.17 11.58 12.83
N GLY A 212 12.88 11.48 14.14
CA GLY A 212 12.08 12.47 14.86
C GLY A 212 10.63 12.58 14.36
N GLY A 213 9.98 13.71 14.66
CA GLY A 213 8.57 13.94 14.31
C GLY A 213 7.65 12.89 14.95
N VAL A 214 6.75 12.31 14.16
CA VAL A 214 5.80 11.29 14.63
C VAL A 214 6.47 10.05 15.25
N LEU A 215 7.73 9.75 14.90
CA LEU A 215 8.46 8.60 15.43
C LEU A 215 8.76 8.74 16.94
N GLY A 216 8.76 9.97 17.47
CA GLY A 216 8.93 10.22 18.91
C GLY A 216 7.76 9.72 19.77
N ALA A 217 6.59 9.48 19.17
CA ALA A 217 5.42 8.92 19.83
C ALA A 217 5.42 7.38 19.90
N LEU A 218 6.40 6.73 19.26
CA LEU A 218 6.50 5.27 19.20
C LEU A 218 7.37 4.72 20.34
N PRO A 219 7.11 3.48 20.81
CA PRO A 219 7.97 2.81 21.75
C PRO A 219 9.39 2.66 21.17
N SER A 220 10.39 2.78 22.03
CA SER A 220 11.79 2.42 21.77
C SER A 220 11.94 0.90 21.70
#